data_AF-A0AAE4DFU8-F1
#
_entry.id   AF-A0AAE4DFU8-F1
#
_cell.length_a   1.000
_cell.length_b   1.000
_cell.length_c   1.000
_cell.angle_alpha   90.00
_cell.angle_beta   90.00
_cell.angle_gamma   90.00
#
_symmetry.space_group_name_H-M   'P 1'
#
loop_
_entity.id
_entity.type
_entity.pdbx_description
1 polymer ?
#
loop_
_entity_poly.entity_id
_entity_poly.type
_entity_poly.pdbx_seq_one_letter_code
_entity_poly.pdbx_strand_id
1 'polypeptide(L)'
;MKKIIFLFVLMLSMAAFNNKAKASHAAGAELSISCLGNNQYEVSLSFFRDCSGISAPTGPQQINFTSPCGNTTATVTLDTMYEVSQICDLQIGNTT
;
A
#
# COMPACT_ATOMS: atom_id res chain seq x y z
N MET A 1 48.64 -18.39 5.80
CA MET A 1 47.76 -18.74 6.94
C MET A 1 46.81 -17.60 7.33
N LYS A 2 47.28 -16.38 7.65
CA LYS A 2 46.40 -15.25 8.05
C LYS A 2 45.31 -14.88 7.01
N LYS A 3 45.64 -14.87 5.71
CA LYS A 3 44.68 -14.59 4.63
C LYS A 3 43.57 -15.65 4.51
N ILE A 4 43.91 -16.92 4.74
CA ILE A 4 42.96 -18.04 4.70
C ILE A 4 42.01 -17.98 5.90
N ILE A 5 42.53 -17.66 7.10
CA ILE A 5 41.70 -17.45 8.29
C ILE A 5 40.74 -16.28 8.07
N PHE A 6 41.22 -15.16 7.49
CA PHE A 6 40.36 -14.02 7.17
C PHE A 6 39.23 -14.38 6.20
N LEU A 7 39.53 -15.12 5.12
CA LEU A 7 38.52 -15.57 4.16
C LEU A 7 37.51 -16.53 4.80
N PHE A 8 37.97 -17.42 5.68
CA PHE A 8 37.09 -18.34 6.40
C PHE A 8 36.14 -17.61 7.36
N VAL A 9 36.66 -16.62 8.10
CA VAL A 9 35.85 -15.76 8.99
C VAL A 9 34.83 -14.95 8.21
N LEU A 10 35.19 -14.42 7.03
CA LEU A 10 34.27 -13.69 6.17
C LEU A 10 33.15 -14.59 5.62
N MET A 11 33.47 -15.81 5.22
CA MET A 11 32.48 -16.78 4.74
C MET A 11 31.52 -17.19 5.85
N LEU A 12 32.03 -17.42 7.07
CA LEU A 12 31.22 -17.78 8.22
C LEU A 12 30.32 -16.62 8.67
N SER A 13 30.79 -15.37 8.56
CA SER A 13 29.97 -14.20 8.90
C SER A 13 28.80 -14.02 7.92
N MET A 14 29.01 -14.17 6.61
CA MET A 14 27.93 -14.09 5.62
C MET A 14 26.87 -15.19 5.81
N ALA A 15 27.30 -16.41 6.17
CA ALA A 15 26.39 -17.52 6.45
C ALA A 15 25.56 -17.33 7.74
N ALA A 16 26.01 -16.49 8.68
CA ALA A 16 25.29 -16.19 9.91
C ALA A 16 24.12 -15.19 9.71
N PHE A 17 24.10 -14.42 8.62
CA PHE A 17 23.05 -13.43 8.33
C PHE A 17 21.93 -14.03 7.46
N ASN A 18 20.99 -14.76 8.08
CA ASN A 18 19.81 -15.34 7.41
C ASN A 18 18.54 -14.48 7.56
N ASN A 19 18.66 -13.15 7.48
CA ASN A 19 17.49 -12.28 7.59
C ASN A 19 16.71 -12.29 6.27
N LYS A 20 15.46 -12.77 6.33
CA LYS A 20 14.51 -12.65 5.22
C LYS A 20 14.00 -11.21 5.16
N ALA A 21 14.25 -10.51 4.06
CA ALA A 21 13.58 -9.25 3.77
C ALA A 21 12.08 -9.52 3.55
N LYS A 22 11.22 -8.75 4.23
CA LYS A 22 9.76 -8.77 4.03
C LYS A 22 9.35 -7.47 3.37
N ALA A 23 8.46 -7.57 2.39
CA ALA A 23 7.83 -6.43 1.77
C ALA A 23 6.32 -6.68 1.69
N SER A 24 5.56 -5.62 1.92
CA SER A 24 4.12 -5.57 1.69
C SER A 24 3.88 -4.87 0.35
N HIS A 25 2.91 -5.35 -0.42
CA HIS A 25 2.54 -4.75 -1.71
C HIS A 25 1.06 -4.40 -1.74
N ALA A 26 0.76 -3.13 -2.00
CA ALA A 26 -0.55 -2.65 -2.42
C ALA A 26 -0.48 -2.36 -3.92
N ALA A 27 -1.55 -2.62 -4.67
CA ALA A 27 -1.54 -2.35 -6.11
C ALA A 27 -1.51 -0.84 -6.39
N GLY A 28 -2.16 -0.05 -5.52
CA GLY A 28 -2.06 1.40 -5.55
C GLY A 28 -3.16 2.07 -4.74
N ALA A 29 -3.19 3.40 -4.80
CA ALA A 29 -4.30 4.20 -4.29
C ALA A 29 -4.45 5.47 -5.13
N GLU A 30 -5.67 5.98 -5.19
CA GLU A 30 -6.01 7.25 -5.82
C GLU A 30 -6.70 8.13 -4.78
N LEU A 31 -6.22 9.38 -4.64
CA LEU A 31 -6.80 10.40 -3.79
C LEU A 31 -7.37 11.50 -4.67
N SER A 32 -8.70 11.66 -4.66
CA SER A 32 -9.38 12.73 -5.40
C SER A 32 -9.99 13.74 -4.43
N ILE A 33 -9.83 15.03 -4.75
CA ILE A 33 -10.35 16.14 -3.96
C ILE A 33 -11.17 17.03 -4.88
N SER A 34 -12.46 17.17 -4.59
CA SER A 34 -13.40 18.00 -5.36
C SER A 34 -13.93 19.14 -4.51
N CYS A 35 -13.87 20.38 -5.04
CA CYS A 35 -14.44 21.55 -4.37
C CYS A 35 -15.95 21.62 -4.64
N LEU A 36 -16.76 21.60 -3.57
CA LEU A 36 -18.21 21.71 -3.65
C LEU A 36 -18.71 23.17 -3.51
N GLY A 37 -17.79 24.09 -3.21
CA GLY A 37 -18.10 25.48 -2.88
C GLY A 37 -18.30 25.70 -1.39
N ASN A 38 -18.42 26.97 -0.96
CA ASN A 38 -18.60 27.36 0.45
C ASN A 38 -17.60 26.70 1.42
N ASN A 39 -16.33 26.59 1.00
CA ASN A 39 -15.26 25.93 1.77
C ASN A 39 -15.53 24.45 2.07
N GLN A 40 -16.42 23.80 1.33
CA GLN A 40 -16.67 22.36 1.42
C GLN A 40 -15.93 21.63 0.30
N TYR A 41 -15.32 20.51 0.68
CA TYR A 41 -14.56 19.65 -0.21
C TYR A 41 -14.99 18.21 0.00
N GLU A 42 -15.17 17.48 -1.09
CA GLU A 42 -15.30 16.04 -1.07
C GLU A 42 -13.91 15.42 -1.22
N VAL A 43 -13.56 14.55 -0.28
CA VAL A 43 -12.28 13.83 -0.26
C VAL A 43 -12.60 12.35 -0.42
N SER A 44 -12.14 11.77 -1.53
CA SER A 44 -12.33 10.34 -1.80
C SER A 44 -10.98 9.65 -1.96
N LEU A 45 -10.85 8.50 -1.32
CA LEU A 45 -9.66 7.64 -1.35
C LEU A 45 -10.09 6.27 -1.90
N SER A 46 -9.62 5.95 -3.10
CA SER A 46 -9.77 4.62 -3.70
C SER A 46 -8.50 3.82 -3.45
N PHE A 47 -8.63 2.64 -2.84
CA PHE A 47 -7.51 1.75 -2.56
C PHE A 47 -7.61 0.48 -3.42
N PHE A 48 -6.57 0.21 -4.20
CA PHE A 48 -6.52 -0.93 -5.12
C PHE A 48 -5.59 -2.00 -4.57
N ARG A 49 -6.04 -3.26 -4.62
CA ARG A 49 -5.26 -4.41 -4.17
C ARG A 49 -5.54 -5.64 -5.03
N ASP A 50 -4.53 -6.50 -5.09
CA ASP A 50 -4.69 -7.86 -5.59
C ASP A 50 -5.26 -8.75 -4.47
N CYS A 51 -6.02 -9.79 -4.84
CA CYS A 51 -6.55 -10.78 -3.89
C CYS A 51 -5.45 -11.52 -3.13
N SER A 52 -4.27 -11.70 -3.73
CA SER A 52 -3.08 -12.28 -3.10
C SER A 52 -2.21 -11.25 -2.36
N GLY A 53 -2.53 -9.96 -2.44
CA GLY A 53 -1.81 -8.87 -1.81
C GLY A 53 -2.17 -8.66 -0.34
N ILE A 54 -1.65 -7.59 0.24
CA ILE A 54 -1.97 -7.24 1.64
C ILE A 54 -3.45 -6.88 1.82
N SER A 55 -3.96 -7.06 3.04
CA SER A 55 -5.29 -6.60 3.40
C SER A 55 -5.46 -5.10 3.22
N ALA A 56 -6.63 -4.68 2.75
CA ALA A 56 -7.01 -3.28 2.75
C ALA A 56 -7.05 -2.74 4.20
N PRO A 57 -6.80 -1.43 4.40
CA PRO A 57 -6.97 -0.82 5.70
C PRO A 57 -8.40 -1.01 6.21
N THR A 58 -8.55 -1.56 7.41
CA THR A 58 -9.87 -1.86 8.00
C THR A 58 -10.44 -0.72 8.82
N GLY A 59 -9.64 0.32 9.09
CA GLY A 59 -10.03 1.48 9.89
C GLY A 59 -10.18 2.75 9.06
N PRO A 60 -10.73 3.83 9.66
CA PRO A 60 -10.75 5.14 9.05
C PRO A 60 -9.33 5.61 8.71
N GLN A 61 -9.17 6.18 7.52
CA GLN A 61 -7.90 6.75 7.06
C GLN A 61 -7.87 8.24 7.36
N GLN A 62 -6.74 8.73 7.88
CA GLN A 62 -6.54 10.16 8.13
C GLN A 62 -5.76 10.79 6.97
N ILE A 63 -6.35 11.81 6.35
CA ILE A 63 -5.71 12.64 5.34
C ILE A 63 -5.34 13.97 6.00
N ASN A 64 -4.04 14.23 6.10
CA ASN A 64 -3.52 15.45 6.71
C ASN A 64 -3.30 16.51 5.64
N PHE A 65 -3.98 17.65 5.79
CA PHE A 65 -3.83 18.82 4.97
C PHE A 65 -2.96 19.84 5.69
N THR A 66 -1.85 20.22 5.06
CA THR A 66 -0.91 21.20 5.59
C THR A 66 -0.89 22.39 4.66
N SER A 67 -1.10 23.59 5.20
CA SER A 67 -1.06 24.83 4.42
C SER A 67 -0.53 25.99 5.26
N PRO A 68 -0.05 27.08 4.64
CA PRO A 68 0.38 28.27 5.38
C PRO A 68 -0.72 28.94 6.21
N CYS A 69 -2.00 28.73 5.86
CA CYS A 69 -3.15 29.31 6.54
C CYS A 69 -3.77 28.38 7.60
N GLY A 70 -3.21 27.18 7.80
CA GLY A 70 -3.66 26.24 8.82
C GLY A 70 -3.50 24.79 8.40
N ASN A 71 -3.54 23.91 9.39
CA ASN A 71 -3.51 22.46 9.18
C ASN A 71 -4.85 21.88 9.61
N THR A 72 -5.34 20.90 8.86
CA THR A 72 -6.57 20.17 9.19
C THR A 72 -6.42 18.72 8.79
N THR A 73 -7.26 17.85 9.35
CA THR A 73 -7.28 16.43 9.05
C THR A 73 -8.69 16.05 8.64
N ALA A 74 -8.82 15.35 7.51
CA ALA A 74 -10.06 14.68 7.14
C ALA A 74 -9.97 13.20 7.49
N THR A 75 -11.06 12.66 8.01
CA THR A 75 -11.19 11.22 8.27
C THR A 75 -12.04 10.62 7.16
N VAL A 76 -11.47 9.72 6.39
CA VAL A 76 -12.17 8.97 5.33
C VAL A 76 -12.49 7.59 5.86
N THR A 77 -13.77 7.23 5.86
CA THR A 77 -14.23 5.89 6.23
C THR A 77 -14.45 5.06 4.98
N LEU A 78 -14.33 3.73 5.11
CA LEU A 78 -14.69 2.82 4.03
C LEU A 78 -16.18 2.98 3.72
N ASP A 79 -16.48 3.28 2.47
CA ASP A 79 -17.85 3.37 1.95
C ASP A 79 -18.26 2.04 1.31
N THR A 80 -17.55 1.62 0.26
CA THR A 80 -17.83 0.39 -0.47
C THR A 80 -16.56 -0.38 -0.84
N MET A 81 -16.71 -1.68 -1.07
CA MET A 81 -15.67 -2.57 -1.59
C MET A 81 -16.29 -3.47 -2.65
N TYR A 82 -15.64 -3.54 -3.82
CA TYR A 82 -16.03 -4.44 -4.90
C TYR A 82 -14.77 -4.99 -5.58
N GLU A 83 -14.90 -6.17 -6.17
CA GLU A 83 -13.85 -6.77 -6.97
C GLU A 83 -13.89 -6.15 -8.37
N VAL A 84 -12.73 -5.71 -8.85
CA VAL A 84 -12.58 -5.21 -10.23
C VAL A 84 -11.90 -6.30 -11.04
N SER A 85 -12.69 -7.04 -11.81
CA SER A 85 -12.15 -8.01 -12.77
C SER A 85 -11.51 -7.27 -13.94
N GLN A 86 -10.31 -7.70 -14.36
CA GLN A 86 -9.71 -7.25 -15.64
C GLN A 86 -10.45 -7.82 -16.86
N ILE A 87 -11.43 -8.67 -16.61
CA ILE A 87 -12.09 -9.50 -17.60
C ILE A 87 -13.54 -9.06 -17.65
N CYS A 88 -14.04 -8.80 -18.87
CA CYS A 88 -15.43 -8.41 -19.06
C CYS A 88 -16.37 -9.44 -18.44
N ASP A 89 -17.54 -9.01 -17.99
CA ASP A 89 -18.52 -9.87 -17.30
C ASP A 89 -18.82 -11.19 -18.04
N LEU A 90 -18.82 -11.14 -19.39
CA LEU A 90 -19.06 -12.29 -20.26
C LEU A 90 -17.95 -13.36 -20.24
N GLN A 91 -16.78 -13.05 -19.70
CA GLN A 91 -15.62 -13.93 -19.68
C GLN A 91 -15.28 -14.46 -18.27
N ILE A 92 -16.05 -14.09 -17.25
CA ILE A 92 -15.88 -14.56 -15.86
C ILE A 92 -15.92 -16.09 -15.77
N GLY A 93 -16.74 -16.77 -16.57
CA GLY A 93 -16.81 -18.25 -16.58
C GLY A 93 -15.59 -18.94 -17.16
N ASN A 94 -14.62 -18.19 -17.72
CA ASN A 94 -13.43 -18.73 -18.38
C ASN A 94 -12.14 -18.46 -17.58
N THR A 95 -12.25 -17.91 -16.37
CA THR A 95 -11.13 -17.88 -15.42
C THR A 95 -11.02 -19.22 -14.71
N THR A 96 -9.79 -19.75 -14.64
CA THR A 96 -9.45 -20.94 -13.87
C THR A 96 -9.25 -20.60 -12.41
#